data_AF-A0A1I7S3C6-F1
#
_entry.id   AF-A0A1I7S3C6-F1
#
_cell.length_a   1.000
_cell.length_b   1.000
_cell.length_c   1.000
_cell.angle_alpha   90.00
_cell.angle_beta   90.00
_cell.angle_gamma   90.00
#
_symmetry.space_group_name_H-M   'P 1'
#
loop_
_entity.id
_entity.type
_entity.pdbx_description
1 polymer ?
#
loop_
_entity_poly.entity_id
_entity_poly.type
_entity_poly.pdbx_seq_one_letter_code
_entity_poly.pdbx_strand_id
1 'polypeptide(L)'
;MKFVIFTLLVSSAFAAKCESPKVTESGFSTTDGFFHYHTTYIVEFALQCSNNPKEVPLYAKINGKINQVALSDETGNYQVSWSLPNEESTAQTFKIEIYDQDQYNKYVKAEGEGIEPSFVVDYYHAGVSRNWPISSEAVALLVSFLAVYAAFNYRSELKA
;
A
#
# COMPACT_ATOMS: atom_id res chain seq x y z
N MET A 1 -35.64 21.54 -32.60
CA MET A 1 -34.84 20.30 -32.77
C MET A 1 -33.43 20.35 -32.16
N LYS A 2 -33.08 21.35 -31.32
CA LYS A 2 -31.77 21.41 -30.61
C LYS A 2 -31.85 21.03 -29.12
N PHE A 3 -33.04 21.05 -28.51
CA PHE A 3 -33.23 20.77 -27.08
C PHE A 3 -33.38 19.27 -26.72
N VAL A 4 -33.71 18.42 -27.70
CA VAL A 4 -33.93 16.98 -27.47
C VAL A 4 -32.61 16.19 -27.43
N ILE A 5 -31.54 16.74 -27.99
CA ILE A 5 -30.23 16.08 -28.05
C ILE A 5 -29.47 16.22 -26.72
N PHE A 6 -29.71 17.30 -25.96
CA PHE A 6 -29.01 17.53 -24.69
C PHE A 6 -29.54 16.67 -23.53
N THR A 7 -30.77 16.16 -23.63
CA THR A 7 -31.41 15.33 -22.59
C THR A 7 -31.06 13.85 -22.69
N LEU A 8 -30.46 13.40 -23.80
CA LEU A 8 -30.08 11.99 -24.01
C LEU A 8 -28.65 11.66 -23.56
N LEU A 9 -27.84 12.67 -23.22
CA LEU A 9 -26.49 12.46 -22.67
C LEU A 9 -26.47 12.22 -21.15
N VAL A 10 -27.64 12.31 -20.49
CA VAL A 10 -27.86 11.89 -19.10
C VAL A 10 -28.34 10.42 -19.10
N SER A 11 -27.70 9.57 -19.91
CA SER A 11 -27.96 8.13 -19.89
C SER A 11 -27.07 7.50 -18.81
N SER A 12 -27.60 7.49 -17.58
CA SER A 12 -27.30 6.52 -16.53
C SER A 12 -25.87 5.97 -16.49
N ALA A 13 -24.96 6.70 -15.86
CA ALA A 13 -23.82 6.06 -15.20
C ALA A 13 -24.39 5.22 -14.05
N PHE A 14 -24.79 3.99 -14.36
CA PHE A 14 -25.00 2.98 -13.33
C PHE A 14 -23.63 2.73 -12.71
N ALA A 15 -23.35 3.39 -11.59
CA ALA A 15 -22.30 2.97 -10.69
C ALA A 15 -22.70 1.56 -10.24
N ALA A 16 -22.09 0.56 -10.86
CA ALA A 16 -22.44 -0.82 -10.64
C ALA A 16 -21.97 -1.19 -9.23
N LYS A 17 -22.93 -1.40 -8.32
CA LYS A 17 -22.64 -1.77 -6.93
C LYS A 17 -22.40 -3.26 -6.83
N CYS A 18 -21.42 -3.65 -6.02
CA CYS A 18 -21.20 -5.04 -5.69
C CYS A 18 -22.22 -5.48 -4.63
N GLU A 19 -23.07 -6.44 -4.96
CA GLU A 19 -24.00 -7.03 -4.00
C GLU A 19 -23.44 -8.34 -3.46
N SER A 20 -23.26 -8.41 -2.13
CA SER A 20 -22.67 -9.53 -1.38
C SER A 20 -21.21 -9.87 -1.76
N PRO A 21 -20.22 -9.02 -1.37
CA PRO A 21 -18.81 -9.26 -1.70
C PRO A 21 -18.28 -10.49 -0.95
N LYS A 22 -17.87 -11.52 -1.69
CA LYS A 22 -17.04 -12.61 -1.15
C LYS A 22 -15.57 -12.27 -1.43
N VAL A 23 -14.81 -12.03 -0.36
CA VAL A 23 -13.42 -11.58 -0.41
C VAL A 23 -12.49 -12.76 -0.20
N THR A 24 -11.53 -12.96 -1.11
CA THR A 24 -10.38 -13.86 -0.89
C THR A 24 -9.14 -12.99 -0.83
N GLU A 25 -8.45 -12.99 0.30
CA GLU A 25 -7.32 -12.10 0.57
C GLU A 25 -5.98 -12.82 0.35
N SER A 26 -5.05 -12.12 -0.31
CA SER A 26 -3.64 -12.50 -0.39
C SER A 26 -2.82 -11.22 -0.26
N GLY A 27 -1.99 -11.13 0.77
CA GLY A 27 -1.18 -9.94 1.00
C GLY A 27 0.30 -10.27 1.08
N PHE A 28 1.09 -9.32 0.60
CA PHE A 28 2.52 -9.29 0.70
C PHE A 28 2.95 -8.03 1.44
N SER A 29 3.94 -8.16 2.31
CA SER A 29 4.55 -7.03 2.98
C SER A 29 6.05 -7.24 3.01
N THR A 30 6.82 -6.18 2.77
CA THR A 30 8.27 -6.22 2.91
C THR A 30 8.64 -6.54 4.36
N THR A 31 9.44 -7.58 4.58
CA THR A 31 9.91 -7.97 5.92
C THR A 31 11.36 -7.58 6.17
N ASP A 32 12.11 -7.18 5.14
CA ASP A 32 13.51 -6.77 5.24
C ASP A 32 13.61 -5.27 5.54
N GLY A 33 13.93 -4.94 6.78
CA GLY A 33 14.18 -3.56 7.19
C GLY A 33 15.59 -3.06 6.88
N PHE A 34 16.55 -3.97 6.65
CA PHE A 34 17.98 -3.62 6.62
C PHE A 34 18.32 -2.73 5.41
N PHE A 35 17.72 -3.02 4.26
CA PHE A 35 17.93 -2.24 3.02
C PHE A 35 16.85 -1.18 2.77
N HIS A 36 15.68 -1.30 3.40
CA HIS A 36 14.53 -0.45 3.14
C HIS A 36 14.19 0.37 4.37
N TYR A 37 14.10 1.70 4.27
CA TYR A 37 13.66 2.57 5.37
C TYR A 37 12.13 2.56 5.59
N HIS A 38 11.40 2.12 4.57
CA HIS A 38 9.95 2.02 4.56
C HIS A 38 9.52 0.59 4.26
N THR A 39 8.49 0.15 4.96
CA THR A 39 7.80 -1.09 4.68
C THR A 39 6.64 -0.83 3.76
N THR A 40 6.66 -1.49 2.61
CA THR A 40 5.54 -1.46 1.65
C THR A 40 4.66 -2.67 1.89
N TYR A 41 3.36 -2.39 1.88
CA TYR A 41 2.29 -3.35 2.02
C TYR A 41 1.52 -3.40 0.72
N ILE A 42 1.20 -4.61 0.27
CA ILE A 42 0.42 -4.88 -0.91
C ILE A 42 -0.61 -5.93 -0.52
N VAL A 43 -1.89 -5.56 -0.55
CA VAL A 43 -2.97 -6.51 -0.28
C VAL A 43 -3.80 -6.63 -1.54
N GLU A 44 -3.87 -7.86 -2.05
CA GLU A 44 -4.67 -8.25 -3.18
C GLU A 44 -5.90 -9.01 -2.67
N PHE A 45 -7.07 -8.69 -3.22
CA PHE A 45 -8.30 -9.38 -2.92
C PHE A 45 -9.16 -9.60 -4.16
N ALA A 46 -9.72 -10.81 -4.25
CA ALA A 46 -10.71 -11.12 -5.27
C ALA A 46 -12.11 -10.72 -4.78
N LEU A 47 -12.88 -10.05 -5.62
CA LEU A 47 -14.25 -9.62 -5.33
C LEU A 47 -15.22 -10.47 -6.17
N GLN A 48 -15.99 -11.35 -5.53
CA GLN A 48 -17.12 -12.01 -6.21
C GLN A 48 -18.42 -11.32 -5.82
N CYS A 49 -19.09 -10.72 -6.81
CA CYS A 49 -20.39 -10.08 -6.64
C CYS A 49 -21.46 -10.84 -7.41
N SER A 50 -22.65 -10.97 -6.85
CA SER A 50 -23.79 -11.63 -7.51
C SER A 50 -24.21 -10.94 -8.82
N ASN A 51 -23.94 -9.64 -8.95
CA ASN A 51 -24.28 -8.82 -10.11
C ASN A 51 -23.16 -8.74 -11.18
N ASN A 52 -22.02 -9.42 -10.94
CA ASN A 52 -20.84 -9.44 -11.80
C ASN A 52 -20.48 -8.10 -12.49
N PRO A 53 -20.44 -6.97 -11.75
CA PRO A 53 -20.10 -5.68 -12.33
C PRO A 53 -18.62 -5.68 -12.73
N LYS A 54 -18.34 -5.21 -13.95
CA LYS A 54 -16.97 -5.02 -14.41
C LYS A 54 -16.44 -3.70 -13.87
N GLU A 55 -15.22 -3.70 -13.34
CA GLU A 55 -14.46 -2.49 -13.00
C GLU A 55 -15.20 -1.55 -12.01
N VAL A 56 -15.55 -2.06 -10.83
CA VAL A 56 -16.08 -1.19 -9.77
C VAL A 56 -14.94 -0.39 -9.15
N PRO A 57 -14.98 0.96 -9.14
CA PRO A 57 -14.00 1.77 -8.43
C PRO A 57 -14.20 1.64 -6.91
N LEU A 58 -13.15 1.22 -6.22
CA LEU A 58 -13.13 1.02 -4.77
C LEU A 58 -12.07 1.91 -4.12
N TYR A 59 -12.35 2.33 -2.89
CA TYR A 59 -11.41 3.08 -2.06
C TYR A 59 -11.18 2.34 -0.75
N ALA A 60 -9.95 2.32 -0.28
CA ALA A 60 -9.56 1.64 0.95
C ALA A 60 -9.06 2.65 1.97
N LYS A 61 -9.60 2.63 3.18
CA LYS A 61 -9.10 3.40 4.31
C LYS A 61 -8.23 2.51 5.19
N ILE A 62 -6.98 2.93 5.36
CA ILE A 62 -6.00 2.27 6.22
C ILE A 62 -5.43 3.32 7.15
N ASN A 63 -5.48 3.09 8.47
CA ASN A 63 -4.96 4.03 9.48
C ASN A 63 -5.47 5.47 9.31
N GLY A 64 -6.75 5.63 8.93
CA GLY A 64 -7.39 6.94 8.73
C GLY A 64 -7.06 7.63 7.40
N LYS A 65 -6.21 7.05 6.55
CA LYS A 65 -5.89 7.58 5.22
C LYS A 65 -6.62 6.79 4.14
N ILE A 66 -7.23 7.49 3.18
CA ILE A 66 -7.87 6.88 2.01
C ILE A 66 -6.81 6.63 0.93
N ASN A 67 -6.78 5.42 0.40
CA ASN A 67 -5.99 4.99 -0.74
C ASN A 67 -6.94 4.47 -1.83
N GLN A 68 -6.58 4.70 -3.08
CA GLN A 68 -7.30 4.14 -4.22
C GLN A 68 -6.97 2.66 -4.38
N VAL A 69 -7.96 1.85 -4.71
CA VAL A 69 -7.78 0.43 -5.03
C VAL A 69 -7.62 0.31 -6.54
N ALA A 70 -6.54 -0.33 -6.98
CA ALA A 70 -6.31 -0.64 -8.39
C ALA A 70 -6.95 -1.99 -8.74
N LEU A 71 -7.42 -2.14 -9.97
CA LEU A 71 -7.79 -3.45 -10.52
C LEU A 71 -6.61 -3.96 -11.37
N SER A 72 -6.19 -5.20 -11.14
CA SER A 72 -5.19 -5.87 -11.96
C SER A 72 -5.84 -6.41 -13.23
N ASP A 73 -5.38 -5.98 -14.40
CA ASP A 73 -5.86 -6.45 -15.70
C ASP A 73 -5.50 -7.93 -15.95
N GLU A 74 -4.44 -8.43 -15.31
CA GLU A 74 -3.94 -9.81 -15.50
C GLU A 74 -4.70 -10.84 -14.66
N THR A 75 -4.91 -10.53 -13.38
CA THR A 75 -5.55 -11.45 -12.42
C THR A 75 -7.02 -11.16 -12.20
N GLY A 76 -7.49 -9.97 -12.59
CA GLY A 76 -8.86 -9.49 -12.29
C GLY A 76 -9.08 -9.21 -10.80
N ASN A 77 -8.00 -9.19 -10.00
CA ASN A 77 -8.07 -8.95 -8.56
C ASN A 77 -7.83 -7.48 -8.24
N TYR A 78 -8.41 -7.05 -7.12
CA TYR A 78 -8.23 -5.71 -6.59
C TYR A 78 -6.98 -5.64 -5.73
N GLN A 79 -6.18 -4.59 -5.89
CA GLN A 79 -4.93 -4.40 -5.19
C GLN A 79 -4.91 -3.02 -4.51
N VAL A 80 -4.55 -3.01 -3.23
CA VAL A 80 -4.24 -1.78 -2.49
C VAL A 80 -2.83 -1.85 -1.97
N SER A 81 -2.08 -0.75 -2.13
CA SER A 81 -0.73 -0.64 -1.62
C SER A 81 -0.55 0.62 -0.78
N TRP A 82 0.16 0.49 0.34
CA TRP A 82 0.57 1.63 1.17
C TRP A 82 1.95 1.38 1.75
N SER A 83 2.58 2.44 2.26
CA SER A 83 3.91 2.36 2.88
C SER A 83 3.90 3.03 4.24
N LEU A 84 4.55 2.40 5.22
CA LEU A 84 4.80 2.98 6.54
C LEU A 84 6.31 3.02 6.83
N PRO A 85 6.79 3.96 7.65
CA PRO A 85 8.14 3.90 8.20
C PRO A 85 8.34 2.58 8.96
N ASN A 86 9.55 2.00 8.90
CA ASN A 86 9.82 0.74 9.60
C ASN A 86 9.57 0.80 11.10
N GLU A 87 9.74 1.97 11.72
CA GLU A 87 9.48 2.20 13.14
C GLU A 87 7.99 1.99 13.50
N GLU A 88 7.09 2.37 12.60
CA GLU A 88 5.64 2.20 12.72
C GLU A 88 5.18 0.83 12.21
N SER A 89 6.05 0.13 11.49
CA SER A 89 5.83 -1.17 10.85
C SER A 89 6.08 -2.35 11.80
N THR A 90 5.50 -2.27 13.01
CA THR A 90 5.56 -3.38 13.99
C THR A 90 4.55 -4.46 13.62
N ALA A 91 4.71 -5.66 14.18
CA ALA A 91 3.74 -6.76 14.06
C ALA A 91 2.35 -6.30 14.51
N GLN A 92 1.43 -6.18 13.56
CA GLN A 92 0.08 -5.67 13.78
C GLN A 92 -0.88 -6.17 12.70
N THR A 93 -2.17 -6.14 13.00
CA THR A 93 -3.22 -6.41 12.02
C THR A 93 -3.74 -5.09 11.49
N PHE A 94 -3.62 -4.87 10.18
CA PHE A 94 -4.18 -3.72 9.50
C PHE A 94 -5.63 -3.98 9.15
N LYS A 95 -6.52 -3.15 9.68
CA LYS A 95 -7.93 -3.13 9.31
C LYS A 95 -8.10 -2.24 8.07
N ILE A 96 -8.44 -2.86 6.95
CA ILE A 96 -8.63 -2.21 5.66
C ILE A 96 -10.13 -2.05 5.45
N GLU A 97 -10.61 -0.83 5.62
CA GLU A 97 -12.02 -0.48 5.43
C GLU A 97 -12.25 -0.13 3.96
N ILE A 98 -13.04 -0.91 3.24
CA ILE A 98 -13.33 -0.67 1.82
C ILE A 98 -14.63 0.11 1.65
N TYR A 99 -14.58 1.13 0.80
CA TYR A 99 -15.66 2.04 0.47
C TYR A 99 -15.95 1.98 -1.03
N ASP A 100 -17.23 1.88 -1.37
CA ASP A 100 -17.70 2.06 -2.73
C ASP A 100 -17.68 3.56 -3.12
N GLN A 101 -17.72 3.86 -4.42
CA GLN A 101 -17.80 5.22 -4.96
C GLN A 101 -18.82 6.12 -4.23
N ASP A 102 -20.03 5.60 -3.98
CA ASP A 102 -21.10 6.35 -3.31
C ASP A 102 -20.80 6.63 -1.84
N GLN A 103 -20.21 5.65 -1.14
CA GLN A 103 -19.84 5.80 0.26
C GLN A 103 -18.65 6.74 0.41
N TYR A 104 -17.66 6.66 -0.49
CA TYR A 104 -16.55 7.59 -0.55
C TYR A 104 -17.03 9.03 -0.79
N ASN A 105 -17.95 9.24 -1.72
CA ASN A 105 -18.55 10.56 -1.96
C ASN A 105 -19.27 11.10 -0.72
N LYS A 106 -19.90 10.23 0.09
CA LYS A 106 -20.50 10.63 1.37
C LYS A 106 -19.45 10.92 2.42
N TYR A 107 -18.40 10.10 2.50
CA TYR A 107 -17.28 10.26 3.43
C TYR A 107 -16.58 11.61 3.23
N VAL A 108 -16.29 11.98 1.98
CA VAL A 108 -15.69 13.28 1.63
C VAL A 108 -16.62 14.43 2.01
N LYS A 109 -17.94 14.27 1.78
CA LYS A 109 -18.94 15.29 2.14
C LYS A 109 -19.16 15.44 3.65
N ALA A 110 -18.98 14.36 4.40
CA ALA A 110 -19.15 14.32 5.85
C ALA A 110 -17.84 14.59 6.61
N GLU A 111 -16.80 15.10 5.92
CA GLU A 111 -15.47 15.37 6.49
C GLU A 111 -14.86 14.19 7.26
N GLY A 112 -15.22 12.96 6.86
CA GLY A 112 -14.71 11.74 7.46
C GLY A 112 -15.49 11.18 8.66
N GLU A 113 -16.63 11.78 9.02
CA GLU A 113 -17.42 11.33 10.17
C GLU A 113 -18.66 10.50 9.77
N GLY A 114 -18.86 9.37 10.44
CA GLY A 114 -20.15 8.66 10.49
C GLY A 114 -20.54 7.80 9.28
N ILE A 115 -19.62 7.48 8.36
CA ILE A 115 -19.91 6.59 7.21
C ILE A 115 -19.33 5.20 7.44
N GLU A 116 -20.21 4.21 7.49
CA GLU A 116 -19.84 2.80 7.59
C GLU A 116 -19.20 2.29 6.29
N PRO A 117 -18.16 1.43 6.38
CA PRO A 117 -17.54 0.81 5.21
C PRO A 117 -18.45 -0.25 4.58
N SER A 118 -18.26 -0.52 3.30
CA SER A 118 -18.96 -1.59 2.57
C SER A 118 -18.58 -2.96 3.10
N PHE A 119 -17.28 -3.18 3.29
CA PHE A 119 -16.72 -4.38 3.91
C PHE A 119 -15.33 -4.09 4.47
N VAL A 120 -14.85 -4.98 5.32
CA VAL A 120 -13.57 -4.84 6.03
C VAL A 120 -12.72 -6.07 5.75
N VAL A 121 -11.45 -5.84 5.44
CA VAL A 121 -10.44 -6.88 5.21
C VAL A 121 -9.35 -6.71 6.26
N ASP A 122 -8.99 -7.78 6.97
CA ASP A 122 -8.01 -7.73 8.05
C ASP A 122 -6.70 -8.39 7.58
N TYR A 123 -5.64 -7.61 7.41
CA TYR A 123 -4.34 -8.12 6.96
C TYR A 123 -3.35 -8.19 8.12
N TYR A 124 -2.86 -9.39 8.45
CA TYR A 124 -1.85 -9.58 9.48
C TYR A 124 -0.43 -9.37 8.95
N HIS A 125 0.33 -8.48 9.59
CA HIS A 125 1.76 -8.31 9.35
C HIS A 125 2.58 -8.86 10.51
N ALA A 126 3.55 -9.72 10.20
CA ALA A 126 4.41 -10.36 11.19
C ALA A 126 5.49 -9.44 11.79
N GLY A 127 5.65 -8.23 11.24
CA GLY A 127 6.68 -7.27 11.64
C GLY A 127 7.93 -7.35 10.78
N VAL A 128 8.72 -6.27 10.83
CA VAL A 128 9.95 -6.10 10.05
C VAL A 128 11.16 -6.58 10.84
N SER A 129 12.15 -7.15 10.17
CA SER A 129 13.43 -7.47 10.78
C SER A 129 14.11 -6.21 11.33
N ARG A 130 14.77 -6.34 12.49
CA ARG A 130 15.47 -5.21 13.10
C ARG A 130 16.70 -4.85 12.28
N ASN A 131 16.84 -3.57 11.99
CA ASN A 131 18.03 -3.02 11.35
C ASN A 131 19.21 -3.19 12.27
N TRP A 132 20.33 -3.67 11.71
CA TRP A 132 21.59 -3.68 12.44
C TRP A 132 21.94 -2.23 12.82
N PRO A 133 22.40 -1.96 14.05
CA PRO A 133 22.60 -0.60 14.55
C PRO A 133 23.71 0.18 13.83
N ILE A 134 24.50 -0.47 12.97
CA ILE A 134 25.60 0.14 12.21
C ILE A 134 25.18 0.21 10.73
N SER A 135 25.13 1.43 10.18
CA SER A 135 24.91 1.64 8.73
C SER A 135 25.99 0.94 7.91
N SER A 136 25.61 0.33 6.78
CA SER A 136 26.54 -0.27 5.82
C SER A 136 27.57 0.75 5.31
N GLU A 137 27.19 2.03 5.24
CA GLU A 137 28.08 3.15 4.88
C GLU A 137 29.18 3.34 5.92
N ALA A 138 28.85 3.25 7.21
CA ALA A 138 29.83 3.38 8.29
C ALA A 138 30.84 2.23 8.26
N VAL A 139 30.38 1.01 7.97
CA VAL A 139 31.27 -0.15 7.80
C VAL A 139 32.19 0.04 6.59
N ALA A 140 31.65 0.50 5.46
CA ALA A 140 32.45 0.76 4.25
C ALA A 140 33.53 1.83 4.48
N LEU A 141 33.19 2.92 5.18
CA LEU A 141 34.14 3.96 5.56
C LEU A 141 35.23 3.43 6.50
N LEU A 142 34.86 2.63 7.49
CA LEU A 142 35.81 2.04 8.43
C LEU A 142 36.80 1.11 7.73
N VAL A 143 36.31 0.22 6.85
CA VAL A 143 37.17 -0.66 6.04
C VAL A 143 38.10 0.14 5.14
N SER A 144 37.58 1.18 4.47
CA SER A 144 38.38 2.06 3.61
C SER A 144 39.47 2.79 4.40
N PHE A 145 39.13 3.30 5.58
CA PHE A 145 40.08 3.97 6.47
C PHE A 145 41.18 3.02 6.96
N LEU A 146 40.82 1.79 7.36
CA LEU A 146 41.80 0.77 7.78
C LEU A 146 42.73 0.38 6.63
N ALA A 147 42.22 0.23 5.41
CA ALA A 147 43.03 -0.09 4.24
C ALA A 147 44.05 1.03 3.94
N VAL A 148 43.62 2.29 4.02
CA VAL A 148 44.51 3.45 3.84
C VAL A 148 45.56 3.50 4.94
N TYR A 149 45.16 3.32 6.21
CA TYR A 149 46.07 3.31 7.35
C TYR A 149 47.15 2.22 7.22
N ALA A 150 46.74 1.00 6.86
CA ALA A 150 47.67 -0.11 6.61
C ALA A 150 48.65 0.24 5.48
N ALA A 151 48.16 0.80 4.36
CA ALA A 151 49.01 1.21 3.25
C ALA A 151 50.05 2.28 3.65
N PHE A 152 49.67 3.22 4.52
CA PHE A 152 50.61 4.23 5.04
C PHE A 152 51.66 3.63 5.97
N ASN A 153 51.28 2.73 6.88
CA ASN A 153 52.23 2.07 7.78
C ASN A 153 53.28 1.24 7.00
N TYR A 154 52.85 0.45 6.01
CA TYR A 154 53.79 -0.29 5.15
C TYR A 154 54.73 0.65 4.40
N ARG A 155 54.24 1.81 3.92
CA ARG A 155 55.11 2.80 3.28
C ARG A 155 56.09 3.46 4.25
N SER A 156 55.74 3.66 5.52
CA SER A 156 56.66 4.23 6.50
C SER A 156 57.77 3.26 6.90
N GLU A 157 57.47 1.97 7.03
CA GLU A 157 58.48 0.94 7.32
C GLU A 157 59.49 0.79 6.18
N LEU A 158 59.06 0.93 4.93
CA LEU A 158 59.96 0.90 3.77
C LEU A 158 60.85 2.14 3.63
N LYS A 159 60.53 3.23 4.34
CA LYS A 159 61.27 4.50 4.29
C LYS A 159 62.19 4.70 5.50
N ALA A 160 62.10 3.83 6.50
CA ALA A 160 63.01 3.76 7.65
C ALA A 160 64.18 2.83 7.33
#